data_AF-A0A937NEE6-F1
#
_entry.id   AF-A0A937NEE6-F1
#
_cell.length_a   1.000
_cell.length_b   1.000
_cell.length_c   1.000
_cell.angle_alpha   90.00
_cell.angle_beta   90.00
_cell.angle_gamma   90.00
#
_symmetry.space_group_name_H-M   'P 1'
#
loop_
_entity.id
_entity.type
_entity.pdbx_description
1 polymer ?
#
loop_
_entity_poly.entity_id
_entity_poly.type
_entity_poly.pdbx_seq_one_letter_code
_entity_poly.pdbx_strand_id
1 'polypeptide(L)'
;MTAFRHASIALTFVFSSALIAAEDPVRLDRNDLFQYRDASGKVQPVATPEDWQKRRAEILRGMQEVMGRLPGQDRRVPLDLKVEEEADLGTYVRRLITYQSEPESRTPAYLCIPKDVLVGKRTAPAVLCLHPTDNKVGHQVVVGLGGRAGRGYAAELAERGYVTLSPSYPHLANYWPNLGGLGHVSGTMKAIWDNSRGLDLLEDLPFVDASRGFGAIGHSLGGHNSIYTAVLDSRITVLASSCGFDSYLDYYDGDERNWYFGRGWCQIRYMPRLSN
;
A
#
# COMPACT_ATOMS: atom_id res chain seq x y z
N MET A 1 80.36 -26.50 -18.36
CA MET A 1 80.60 -25.25 -17.60
C MET A 1 80.45 -24.13 -18.61
N THR A 2 79.36 -23.37 -18.70
CA THR A 2 78.74 -22.50 -17.68
C THR A 2 77.28 -22.27 -18.07
N ALA A 3 76.38 -22.29 -17.08
CA ALA A 3 74.95 -22.05 -17.26
C ALA A 3 74.64 -20.54 -17.20
N PHE A 4 73.88 -20.01 -18.17
CA PHE A 4 73.22 -18.71 -18.07
C PHE A 4 71.72 -18.90 -17.99
N ARG A 5 71.16 -18.73 -16.79
CA ARG A 5 69.71 -18.64 -16.55
C ARG A 5 69.23 -17.25 -16.96
N HIS A 6 68.37 -17.18 -17.98
CA HIS A 6 67.58 -15.97 -18.25
C HIS A 6 66.28 -16.05 -17.46
N ALA A 7 66.13 -15.19 -16.45
CA ALA A 7 64.88 -15.00 -15.74
C ALA A 7 64.00 -14.03 -16.55
N SER A 8 62.88 -14.51 -17.07
CA SER A 8 61.84 -13.65 -17.65
C SER A 8 60.92 -13.17 -16.53
N ILE A 9 60.90 -11.86 -16.29
CA ILE A 9 59.95 -11.22 -15.36
C ILE A 9 58.66 -10.97 -16.13
N ALA A 10 57.62 -11.75 -15.85
CA ALA A 10 56.28 -11.47 -16.34
C ALA A 10 55.66 -10.36 -15.48
N LEU A 11 55.40 -9.20 -16.10
CA LEU A 11 54.72 -8.08 -15.46
C LEU A 11 53.21 -8.26 -15.62
N THR A 12 52.54 -8.78 -14.60
CA THR A 12 51.08 -8.92 -14.58
C THR A 12 50.43 -7.56 -14.28
N PHE A 13 49.82 -6.92 -15.27
CA PHE A 13 48.98 -5.75 -15.06
C PHE A 13 47.65 -6.18 -14.45
N VAL A 14 47.43 -5.86 -13.17
CA VAL A 14 46.12 -5.99 -12.53
C VAL A 14 45.32 -4.72 -12.83
N PHE A 15 44.35 -4.82 -13.75
CA PHE A 15 43.34 -3.78 -13.93
C PHE A 15 42.34 -3.87 -12.78
N SER A 16 42.45 -2.95 -11.81
CA SER A 16 41.42 -2.75 -10.79
C SER A 16 40.31 -1.90 -11.41
N SER A 17 39.24 -2.54 -11.88
CA SER A 17 38.00 -1.84 -12.22
C SER A 17 37.26 -1.51 -10.93
N ALA A 18 37.51 -0.33 -10.37
CA ALA A 18 36.65 0.22 -9.34
C ALA A 18 35.28 0.51 -9.97
N LEU A 19 34.26 -0.28 -9.62
CA LEU A 19 32.88 0.13 -9.83
C LEU A 19 32.66 1.36 -8.95
N ILE A 20 32.65 2.53 -9.58
CA ILE A 20 32.09 3.73 -8.97
C ILE A 20 30.60 3.43 -8.80
N ALA A 21 30.17 3.20 -7.57
CA ALA A 21 28.76 3.22 -7.24
C ALA A 21 28.26 4.62 -7.64
N ALA A 22 27.38 4.68 -8.65
CA ALA A 22 26.73 5.92 -9.01
C ALA A 22 26.01 6.43 -7.75
N GLU A 23 26.33 7.65 -7.30
CA GLU A 23 25.54 8.31 -6.27
C GLU A 23 24.08 8.34 -6.74
N ASP A 24 23.17 7.95 -5.85
CA ASP A 24 21.75 8.07 -6.15
C ASP A 24 21.46 9.54 -6.52
N PRO A 25 20.79 9.78 -7.66
CA PRO A 25 20.60 11.13 -8.14
C PRO A 25 19.84 11.94 -7.09
N VAL A 26 20.36 13.12 -6.77
CA VAL A 26 19.75 14.08 -5.84
C VAL A 26 18.25 14.19 -6.14
N ARG A 27 17.40 14.00 -5.13
CA ARG A 27 15.94 14.09 -5.28
C ARG A 27 15.58 15.45 -5.89
N LEU A 28 14.74 15.47 -6.94
CA LEU A 28 14.21 16.73 -7.47
C LEU A 28 13.48 17.51 -6.37
N ASP A 29 13.42 18.83 -6.52
CA ASP A 29 12.69 19.67 -5.58
C ASP A 29 11.28 19.12 -5.36
N ARG A 30 10.92 18.94 -4.09
CA ARG A 30 9.61 18.44 -3.67
C ARG A 30 8.50 19.47 -3.88
N ASN A 31 8.85 20.75 -3.90
CA ASN A 31 7.91 21.86 -4.08
C ASN A 31 7.65 22.16 -5.56
N ASP A 32 8.53 21.69 -6.46
CA ASP A 32 8.30 21.75 -7.89
C ASP A 32 7.86 20.39 -8.44
N LEU A 33 6.55 20.25 -8.61
CA LEU A 33 5.94 19.04 -9.19
C LEU A 33 5.99 19.03 -10.72
N PHE A 34 6.37 20.13 -11.38
CA PHE A 34 6.37 20.24 -12.84
C PHE A 34 7.76 20.03 -13.45
N GLN A 35 8.53 19.10 -12.89
CA GLN A 35 9.84 18.70 -13.39
C GLN A 35 9.99 17.18 -13.43
N TYR A 36 10.80 16.66 -14.36
CA TYR A 36 11.18 15.24 -14.43
C TYR A 36 12.61 15.09 -14.99
N ARG A 37 13.26 13.93 -14.81
CA ARG A 37 14.53 13.59 -15.45
C ARG A 37 14.31 12.82 -16.75
N ASP A 38 14.90 13.30 -17.84
CA ASP A 38 14.91 12.55 -19.11
C ASP A 38 15.89 11.35 -19.06
N ALA A 39 15.99 10.60 -20.16
CA ALA A 39 16.85 9.42 -20.25
C ALA A 39 18.35 9.72 -20.05
N SER A 40 18.78 10.97 -20.21
CA SER A 40 20.15 11.43 -19.94
C SER A 40 20.36 11.89 -18.49
N GLY A 41 19.32 11.86 -17.66
CA GLY A 41 19.33 12.34 -16.27
C GLY A 41 19.12 13.85 -16.13
N LYS A 42 18.97 14.57 -17.25
CA LYS A 42 18.77 16.02 -17.27
C LYS A 42 17.34 16.37 -16.84
N VAL A 43 17.22 17.41 -16.02
CA VAL A 43 15.93 17.93 -15.56
C VAL A 43 15.22 18.67 -16.70
N GLN A 44 13.96 18.34 -16.92
CA GLN A 44 13.08 18.89 -17.94
C GLN A 44 11.76 19.32 -17.30
N PRO A 45 11.08 20.35 -17.83
CA PRO A 45 9.75 20.75 -17.37
C PRO A 45 8.69 19.73 -17.79
N VAL A 46 7.67 19.54 -16.96
CA VAL A 46 6.46 18.79 -17.32
C VAL A 46 5.55 19.70 -18.14
N ALA A 47 5.42 19.41 -19.44
CA ALA A 47 4.55 20.16 -20.35
C ALA A 47 3.35 19.34 -20.86
N THR A 48 3.42 18.01 -20.74
CA THR A 48 2.42 17.08 -21.28
C THR A 48 2.00 16.03 -20.24
N PRO A 49 0.84 15.37 -20.41
CA PRO A 49 0.46 14.21 -19.60
C PRO A 49 1.52 13.09 -19.60
N GLU A 50 2.21 12.89 -20.73
CA GLU A 50 3.28 11.91 -20.87
C GLU A 50 4.50 12.27 -20.02
N ASP A 51 4.85 13.56 -19.94
CA ASP A 51 5.90 14.05 -19.04
C ASP A 51 5.50 13.88 -17.57
N TRP A 52 4.22 14.10 -17.24
CA TRP A 52 3.71 13.87 -15.90
C TRP A 52 3.87 12.40 -15.49
N GLN A 53 3.69 11.44 -16.41
CA GLN A 53 3.93 10.03 -16.08
C GLN A 53 5.39 9.75 -15.69
N LYS A 54 6.37 10.46 -16.27
CA LYS A 54 7.78 10.34 -15.89
C LYS A 54 8.00 10.88 -14.47
N ARG A 55 7.44 12.05 -14.14
CA ARG A 55 7.48 12.62 -12.78
C ARG A 55 6.77 11.71 -11.77
N ARG A 56 5.60 11.19 -12.11
CA ARG A 56 4.87 10.22 -11.29
C ARG A 56 5.72 8.98 -11.01
N ALA A 57 6.41 8.44 -12.03
CA ALA A 57 7.28 7.28 -11.85
C ALA A 57 8.44 7.57 -10.88
N GLU A 58 9.01 8.78 -10.88
CA GLU A 58 10.00 9.20 -9.88
C GLU A 58 9.42 9.26 -8.46
N ILE A 59 8.24 9.85 -8.29
CA ILE A 59 7.55 9.93 -7.01
C ILE A 59 7.31 8.52 -6.44
N LEU A 60 6.82 7.60 -7.28
CA LEU A 60 6.59 6.21 -6.88
C LEU A 60 7.87 5.46 -6.51
N ARG A 61 9.00 5.77 -7.15
CA ARG A 61 10.29 5.19 -6.75
C ARG A 61 10.69 5.68 -5.36
N GLY A 62 10.61 6.98 -5.09
CA GLY A 62 10.90 7.54 -3.76
C GLY A 62 9.96 7.00 -2.67
N MET A 63 8.66 6.82 -2.98
CA MET A 63 7.73 6.16 -2.05
C MET A 63 8.17 4.73 -1.72
N GLN A 64 8.59 3.95 -2.72
CA GLN A 64 9.03 2.56 -2.53
C GLN A 64 10.41 2.43 -1.88
N GLU A 65 11.29 3.42 -2.02
CA GLU A 65 12.55 3.47 -1.25
C GLU A 65 12.28 3.53 0.26
N VAL A 66 11.26 4.30 0.66
CA VAL A 66 10.86 4.46 2.06
C VAL A 66 9.97 3.32 2.56
N MET A 67 8.90 2.99 1.82
CA MET A 67 7.90 2.01 2.22
C MET A 67 8.37 0.56 2.01
N GLY A 68 9.36 0.33 1.16
CA GLY A 68 9.66 -0.97 0.57
C GLY A 68 9.05 -1.10 -0.83
N ARG A 69 9.58 -2.02 -1.64
CA ARG A 69 9.06 -2.27 -3.00
C ARG A 69 7.66 -2.89 -2.93
N LEU A 70 6.79 -2.47 -3.84
CA LEU A 70 5.50 -3.14 -4.02
C LEU A 70 5.76 -4.59 -4.47
N PRO A 71 5.17 -5.61 -3.82
CA PRO A 71 5.28 -6.99 -4.28
C PRO A 71 4.87 -7.20 -5.73
N GLY A 72 5.54 -8.14 -6.40
CA GLY A 72 5.27 -8.53 -7.79
C GLY A 72 4.29 -9.69 -7.92
N GLN A 73 4.14 -10.18 -9.15
CA GLN A 73 3.28 -11.31 -9.50
C GLN A 73 3.70 -12.62 -8.81
N ASP A 74 4.98 -12.76 -8.52
CA ASP A 74 5.57 -13.89 -7.79
C ASP A 74 4.99 -14.07 -6.38
N ARG A 75 4.42 -13.01 -5.79
CA ARG A 75 3.78 -13.06 -4.47
C ARG A 75 2.27 -13.28 -4.54
N ARG A 76 1.68 -13.37 -5.73
CA ARG A 76 0.24 -13.68 -5.88
C ARG A 76 0.00 -15.17 -5.77
N VAL A 77 -0.97 -15.53 -4.93
CA VAL A 77 -1.44 -16.90 -4.70
C VAL A 77 -2.97 -16.92 -4.79
N PRO A 78 -3.61 -18.10 -4.98
CA PRO A 78 -5.06 -18.20 -4.90
C PRO A 78 -5.58 -17.52 -3.64
N LEU A 79 -6.63 -16.71 -3.76
CA LEU A 79 -7.14 -15.91 -2.65
C LEU A 79 -7.70 -16.76 -1.50
N ASP A 80 -8.06 -18.03 -1.75
CA ASP A 80 -8.56 -18.99 -0.76
C ASP A 80 -9.51 -18.32 0.26
N LEU A 81 -10.58 -17.71 -0.25
CA LEU A 81 -11.54 -16.97 0.57
C LEU A 81 -12.20 -17.91 1.59
N LYS A 82 -12.16 -17.52 2.87
CA LYS A 82 -12.88 -18.19 3.95
C LYS A 82 -13.83 -17.21 4.62
N VAL A 83 -15.05 -17.67 4.88
CA VAL A 83 -16.04 -16.95 5.70
C VAL A 83 -15.95 -17.52 7.10
N GLU A 84 -15.56 -16.69 8.05
CA GLU A 84 -15.41 -17.06 9.46
C GLU A 84 -16.72 -16.85 10.22
N GLU A 85 -17.41 -15.76 9.94
CA GLU A 85 -18.69 -15.40 10.55
C GLU A 85 -19.59 -14.69 9.53
N GLU A 86 -20.90 -14.81 9.70
CA GLU A 86 -21.90 -14.06 8.96
C GLU A 86 -22.97 -13.53 9.90
N ALA A 87 -23.40 -12.29 9.69
CA ALA A 87 -24.52 -11.67 10.37
C ALA A 87 -25.50 -11.07 9.36
N ASP A 88 -26.79 -11.22 9.62
CA ASP A 88 -27.88 -10.55 8.90
C ASP A 88 -28.13 -9.16 9.53
N LEU A 89 -28.00 -8.10 8.72
CA LEU A 89 -28.18 -6.71 9.14
C LEU A 89 -29.43 -6.07 8.49
N GLY A 90 -30.42 -6.90 8.11
CA GLY A 90 -31.64 -6.46 7.47
C GLY A 90 -31.48 -6.28 5.97
N THR A 91 -30.85 -5.18 5.53
CA THR A 91 -30.70 -4.83 4.10
C THR A 91 -29.46 -5.42 3.44
N TYR A 92 -28.45 -5.81 4.23
CA TYR A 92 -27.21 -6.43 3.79
C TYR A 92 -26.79 -7.55 4.74
N VAL A 93 -25.85 -8.39 4.29
CA VAL A 93 -25.13 -9.32 5.17
C VAL A 93 -23.74 -8.76 5.46
N ARG A 94 -23.25 -8.98 6.67
CA ARG A 94 -21.86 -8.68 7.05
C ARG A 94 -21.14 -10.00 7.30
N ARG A 95 -20.06 -10.25 6.55
CA ARG A 95 -19.19 -11.40 6.74
C ARG A 95 -17.86 -10.97 7.34
N LEU A 96 -17.40 -11.68 8.38
CA LEU A 96 -15.97 -11.71 8.69
C LEU A 96 -15.34 -12.74 7.76
N ILE A 97 -14.34 -12.33 7.02
CA ILE A 97 -13.65 -13.18 6.05
C ILE A 97 -12.14 -13.17 6.29
N THR A 98 -11.46 -14.19 5.80
CA THR A 98 -10.01 -14.17 5.57
C THR A 98 -9.71 -14.52 4.12
N TYR A 99 -8.73 -13.88 3.52
CA TYR A 99 -8.21 -14.23 2.19
C TYR A 99 -6.68 -14.26 2.21
N GLN A 100 -6.09 -15.12 1.40
CA GLN A 100 -4.64 -15.25 1.27
C GLN A 100 -4.12 -14.15 0.33
N SER A 101 -3.45 -13.14 0.90
CA SER A 101 -2.88 -12.02 0.14
C SER A 101 -1.50 -12.35 -0.43
N GLU A 102 -0.73 -13.22 0.23
CA GLU A 102 0.61 -13.64 -0.19
C GLU A 102 0.92 -15.04 0.40
N PRO A 103 1.98 -15.73 -0.06
CA PRO A 103 2.42 -16.97 0.58
C PRO A 103 2.53 -16.81 2.10
N GLU A 104 1.97 -17.77 2.83
CA GLU A 104 2.06 -17.83 4.31
C GLU A 104 1.40 -16.66 5.07
N SER A 105 0.64 -15.78 4.40
CA SER A 105 -0.09 -14.68 5.04
C SER A 105 -1.55 -14.65 4.62
N ARG A 106 -2.45 -14.60 5.61
CA ARG A 106 -3.88 -14.35 5.40
C ARG A 106 -4.27 -13.02 6.00
N THR A 107 -5.13 -12.30 5.31
CA THR A 107 -5.61 -10.98 5.71
C THR A 107 -7.07 -11.09 6.13
N PRO A 108 -7.39 -10.76 7.40
CA PRO A 108 -8.76 -10.68 7.85
C PRO A 108 -9.40 -9.39 7.33
N ALA A 109 -10.66 -9.49 6.93
CA ALA A 109 -11.45 -8.35 6.47
C ALA A 109 -12.92 -8.53 6.79
N TYR A 110 -13.66 -7.43 6.86
CA TYR A 110 -15.11 -7.49 6.75
C TYR A 110 -15.56 -7.28 5.32
N LEU A 111 -16.54 -8.08 4.88
CA LEU A 111 -17.21 -7.95 3.59
C LEU A 111 -18.70 -7.73 3.85
N CYS A 112 -19.21 -6.55 3.49
CA CYS A 112 -20.64 -6.25 3.55
C CYS A 112 -21.24 -6.33 2.15
N ILE A 113 -22.35 -7.06 2.01
CA ILE A 113 -22.97 -7.37 0.72
C ILE A 113 -24.47 -7.07 0.82
N PRO A 114 -25.00 -6.10 0.05
CA PRO A 114 -26.45 -5.87 -0.05
C PRO A 114 -27.17 -7.17 -0.46
N LYS A 115 -28.32 -7.46 0.16
CA LYS A 115 -28.97 -8.76 -0.05
C LYS A 115 -29.45 -8.98 -1.48
N ASP A 116 -29.91 -7.92 -2.14
CA ASP A 116 -30.33 -7.96 -3.55
C ASP A 116 -29.15 -8.27 -4.49
N VAL A 117 -27.96 -7.79 -4.16
CA VAL A 117 -26.69 -8.10 -4.85
C VAL A 117 -26.29 -9.56 -4.59
N LEU A 118 -26.35 -10.00 -3.33
CA LEU A 118 -25.98 -11.36 -2.94
C LEU A 118 -26.84 -12.43 -3.63
N VAL A 119 -28.15 -12.19 -3.77
CA VAL A 119 -29.05 -13.13 -4.47
C VAL A 119 -29.05 -12.97 -6.00
N GLY A 120 -28.15 -12.15 -6.55
CA GLY A 120 -27.95 -12.00 -7.99
C GLY A 120 -29.04 -11.21 -8.73
N LYS A 121 -29.80 -10.34 -8.04
CA LYS A 121 -30.80 -9.47 -8.74
C LYS A 121 -30.14 -8.35 -9.55
N ARG A 122 -28.93 -7.96 -9.16
CA ARG A 122 -28.09 -6.97 -9.84
C ARG A 122 -26.64 -7.13 -9.39
N THR A 123 -25.73 -6.50 -10.11
CA THR A 123 -24.36 -6.26 -9.65
C THR A 123 -24.28 -4.92 -8.89
N ALA A 124 -23.17 -4.69 -8.19
CA ALA A 124 -22.91 -3.44 -7.50
C ALA A 124 -21.45 -2.99 -7.60
N PRO A 125 -21.18 -1.67 -7.66
CA PRO A 125 -19.84 -1.16 -7.44
C PRO A 125 -19.36 -1.51 -6.04
N ALA A 126 -18.05 -1.67 -5.90
CA ALA A 126 -17.42 -1.99 -4.62
C ALA A 126 -16.52 -0.86 -4.11
N VAL A 127 -16.46 -0.74 -2.78
CA VAL A 127 -15.67 0.28 -2.08
C VAL A 127 -14.76 -0.38 -1.04
N LEU A 128 -13.47 -0.05 -1.11
CA LEU A 128 -12.49 -0.38 -0.09
C LEU A 128 -12.63 0.62 1.07
N CYS A 129 -13.03 0.14 2.25
CA CYS A 129 -13.30 0.95 3.44
C CYS A 129 -12.23 0.70 4.50
N LEU A 130 -11.25 1.61 4.61
CA LEU A 130 -10.02 1.44 5.38
C LEU A 130 -10.10 2.12 6.74
N HIS A 131 -9.96 1.36 7.83
CA HIS A 131 -10.22 1.83 9.20
C HIS A 131 -9.17 2.81 9.75
N PRO A 132 -9.55 3.70 10.69
CA PRO A 132 -8.62 4.60 11.38
C PRO A 132 -7.74 3.84 12.39
N THR A 133 -6.78 4.55 13.01
CA THR A 133 -5.98 3.98 14.10
C THR A 133 -6.90 3.56 15.26
N ASP A 134 -7.04 2.26 15.46
CA ASP A 134 -7.72 1.68 16.60
C ASP A 134 -7.01 0.40 17.03
N ASN A 135 -6.38 0.43 18.22
CA ASN A 135 -5.60 -0.69 18.74
C ASN A 135 -6.45 -1.80 19.36
N LYS A 136 -7.78 -1.61 19.51
CA LYS A 136 -8.66 -2.57 20.21
C LYS A 136 -9.65 -3.20 19.25
N VAL A 137 -10.34 -2.36 18.49
CA VAL A 137 -11.44 -2.74 17.60
C VAL A 137 -10.95 -2.91 16.16
N GLY A 138 -10.03 -2.06 15.70
CA GLY A 138 -9.46 -2.12 14.34
C GLY A 138 -10.53 -1.98 13.24
N HIS A 139 -10.49 -2.86 12.25
CA HIS A 139 -11.39 -2.81 11.08
C HIS A 139 -12.89 -2.99 11.41
N GLN A 140 -13.23 -3.43 12.62
CA GLN A 140 -14.61 -3.51 13.10
C GLN A 140 -15.26 -2.13 13.23
N VAL A 141 -14.46 -1.07 13.42
CA VAL A 141 -14.95 0.30 13.55
C VAL A 141 -15.80 0.71 12.35
N VAL A 142 -15.39 0.30 11.14
CA VAL A 142 -16.01 0.76 9.89
C VAL A 142 -17.29 0.02 9.52
N VAL A 143 -17.55 -1.11 10.16
CA VAL A 143 -18.77 -1.92 10.00
C VAL A 143 -19.75 -1.78 11.16
N GLY A 144 -19.65 -0.66 11.89
CA GLY A 144 -20.60 -0.29 12.96
C GLY A 144 -20.30 -0.92 14.33
N LEU A 145 -19.19 -1.64 14.50
CA LEU A 145 -18.85 -2.33 15.75
C LEU A 145 -17.90 -1.53 16.66
N GLY A 146 -17.55 -0.29 16.27
CA GLY A 146 -16.62 0.57 17.03
C GLY A 146 -17.25 1.53 18.04
N GLY A 147 -18.58 1.60 18.12
CA GLY A 147 -19.30 2.43 19.10
C GLY A 147 -19.14 3.96 18.94
N ARG A 148 -18.44 4.44 17.91
CA ARG A 148 -18.32 5.87 17.60
C ARG A 148 -19.16 6.22 16.38
N ALA A 149 -20.09 7.16 16.55
CA ALA A 149 -20.89 7.69 15.46
C ALA A 149 -20.03 8.27 14.32
N GLY A 150 -20.51 8.17 13.09
CA GLY A 150 -19.82 8.70 11.90
C GLY A 150 -18.56 7.93 11.47
N ARG A 151 -18.28 6.77 12.07
CA ARG A 151 -17.15 5.91 11.67
C ARG A 151 -17.58 4.63 10.96
N GLY A 152 -18.87 4.32 10.90
CA GLY A 152 -19.44 3.11 10.30
C GLY A 152 -19.61 3.17 8.78
N TYR A 153 -18.75 3.89 8.05
CA TYR A 153 -18.97 4.19 6.63
C TYR A 153 -19.02 2.95 5.72
N ALA A 154 -18.45 1.81 6.09
CA ALA A 154 -18.61 0.57 5.32
C ALA A 154 -20.05 0.03 5.46
N ALA A 155 -20.59 0.02 6.68
CA ALA A 155 -21.99 -0.34 6.92
C ALA A 155 -22.95 0.63 6.21
N GLU A 156 -22.72 1.93 6.35
CA GLU A 156 -23.59 2.95 5.72
C GLU A 156 -23.53 2.91 4.17
N LEU A 157 -22.39 2.53 3.57
CA LEU A 157 -22.29 2.32 2.12
C LEU A 157 -22.98 1.02 1.69
N ALA A 158 -22.90 -0.05 2.49
CA ALA A 158 -23.64 -1.28 2.23
C ALA A 158 -25.15 -1.06 2.25
N GLU A 159 -25.66 -0.30 3.21
CA GLU A 159 -27.08 0.12 3.26
C GLU A 159 -27.51 0.92 2.02
N ARG A 160 -26.56 1.64 1.39
CA ARG A 160 -26.77 2.41 0.15
C ARG A 160 -26.54 1.59 -1.12
N GLY A 161 -26.31 0.28 -0.99
CA GLY A 161 -26.27 -0.65 -2.12
C GLY A 161 -24.90 -0.91 -2.74
N TYR A 162 -23.81 -0.49 -2.08
CA TYR A 162 -22.42 -0.81 -2.46
C TYR A 162 -21.97 -2.12 -1.80
N VAL A 163 -21.11 -2.89 -2.47
CA VAL A 163 -20.33 -3.93 -1.78
C VAL A 163 -19.17 -3.24 -1.08
N THR A 164 -18.88 -3.59 0.18
CA THR A 164 -17.75 -2.97 0.90
C THR A 164 -16.79 -3.99 1.44
N LEU A 165 -15.49 -3.75 1.25
CA LEU A 165 -14.42 -4.56 1.83
C LEU A 165 -13.62 -3.73 2.82
N SER A 166 -13.39 -4.25 4.02
CA SER A 166 -12.65 -3.58 5.10
C SER A 166 -11.53 -4.46 5.64
N PRO A 167 -10.35 -4.48 4.99
CA PRO A 167 -9.18 -5.20 5.46
C PRO A 167 -8.65 -4.66 6.80
N SER A 168 -8.04 -5.54 7.60
CA SER A 168 -7.24 -5.14 8.74
C SER A 168 -5.97 -4.39 8.30
N TYR A 169 -5.39 -3.64 9.24
CA TYR A 169 -4.13 -2.93 9.03
C TYR A 169 -3.03 -3.57 9.89
N PRO A 170 -1.82 -3.81 9.36
CA PRO A 170 -0.74 -4.49 10.09
C PRO A 170 -0.38 -3.83 11.42
N HIS A 171 -0.19 -4.67 12.44
CA HIS A 171 0.21 -4.28 13.81
C HIS A 171 -0.82 -3.35 14.48
N LEU A 172 -2.11 -3.59 14.20
CA LEU A 172 -3.24 -2.98 14.88
C LEU A 172 -4.27 -4.05 15.26
N ALA A 173 -4.93 -3.82 16.40
CA ALA A 173 -5.94 -4.71 16.96
C ALA A 173 -5.49 -6.19 16.94
N ASN A 174 -6.18 -7.04 16.19
CA ASN A 174 -5.94 -8.49 16.11
C ASN A 174 -5.13 -8.92 14.88
N TYR A 175 -4.54 -8.00 14.11
CA TYR A 175 -3.76 -8.34 12.92
C TYR A 175 -2.28 -8.02 13.06
N TRP A 176 -1.47 -9.06 13.29
CA TRP A 176 -0.03 -8.95 13.60
C TRP A 176 0.83 -9.85 12.71
N PRO A 177 0.89 -9.60 11.39
CA PRO A 177 1.77 -10.37 10.51
C PRO A 177 3.24 -10.19 10.87
N ASN A 178 4.05 -11.25 10.71
CA ASN A 178 5.50 -11.17 10.81
C ASN A 178 6.07 -10.48 9.57
N LEU A 179 6.11 -9.14 9.58
CA LEU A 179 6.53 -8.35 8.42
C LEU A 179 7.93 -8.72 7.93
N GLY A 180 8.90 -8.86 8.84
CA GLY A 180 10.27 -9.25 8.48
C GLY A 180 10.36 -10.64 7.88
N GLY A 181 9.65 -11.62 8.46
CA GLY A 181 9.56 -12.98 7.91
C GLY A 181 8.90 -13.03 6.53
N LEU A 182 7.98 -12.11 6.26
CA LEU A 182 7.32 -11.95 4.96
C LEU A 182 8.10 -11.05 3.99
N GLY A 183 9.30 -10.57 4.35
CA GLY A 183 10.13 -9.70 3.50
C GLY A 183 9.61 -8.27 3.34
N HIS A 184 8.66 -7.84 4.17
CA HIS A 184 8.15 -6.46 4.15
C HIS A 184 8.99 -5.54 5.02
N VAL A 185 9.42 -4.42 4.43
CA VAL A 185 10.14 -3.34 5.13
C VAL A 185 9.22 -2.61 6.11
N SER A 186 7.93 -2.51 5.78
CA SER A 186 7.01 -1.62 6.45
C SER A 186 5.59 -2.18 6.49
N GLY A 187 4.85 -1.83 7.55
CA GLY A 187 3.42 -2.13 7.65
C GLY A 187 2.60 -1.39 6.61
N THR A 188 3.05 -0.21 6.16
CA THR A 188 2.40 0.55 5.10
C THR A 188 2.39 -0.24 3.79
N MET A 189 3.53 -0.78 3.36
CA MET A 189 3.59 -1.56 2.12
C MET A 189 2.83 -2.89 2.22
N LYS A 190 2.85 -3.53 3.40
CA LYS A 190 2.02 -4.70 3.66
C LYS A 190 0.53 -4.38 3.54
N ALA A 191 0.07 -3.25 4.12
CA ALA A 191 -1.31 -2.82 4.04
C ALA A 191 -1.75 -2.53 2.60
N ILE A 192 -0.90 -1.85 1.82
CA ILE A 192 -1.15 -1.57 0.40
C ILE A 192 -1.28 -2.86 -0.40
N TRP A 193 -0.38 -3.83 -0.16
CA TRP A 193 -0.45 -5.13 -0.81
C TRP A 193 -1.73 -5.90 -0.43
N ASP A 194 -2.06 -5.93 0.86
CA ASP A 194 -3.30 -6.53 1.34
C ASP A 194 -4.52 -5.93 0.67
N ASN A 195 -4.60 -4.60 0.63
CA ASN A 195 -5.68 -3.89 -0.03
C ASN A 195 -5.76 -4.23 -1.52
N SER A 196 -4.63 -4.23 -2.23
CA SER A 196 -4.56 -4.58 -3.67
C SER A 196 -5.06 -6.01 -3.92
N ARG A 197 -4.70 -6.96 -3.06
CA ARG A 197 -5.21 -8.34 -3.10
C ARG A 197 -6.69 -8.42 -2.71
N GLY A 198 -7.15 -7.53 -1.86
CA GLY A 198 -8.57 -7.33 -1.58
C GLY A 198 -9.35 -6.83 -2.80
N LEU A 199 -8.76 -6.00 -3.66
CA LEU A 199 -9.39 -5.61 -4.92
C LEU A 199 -9.47 -6.78 -5.90
N ASP A 200 -8.44 -7.64 -5.96
CA ASP A 200 -8.52 -8.87 -6.75
C ASP A 200 -9.67 -9.78 -6.27
N LEU A 201 -9.84 -9.88 -4.94
CA LEU A 201 -10.98 -10.59 -4.36
C LEU A 201 -12.31 -9.99 -4.80
N LEU A 202 -12.43 -8.66 -4.81
CA LEU A 202 -13.65 -8.00 -5.27
C LEU A 202 -13.91 -8.26 -6.75
N GLU A 203 -12.88 -8.31 -7.61
CA GLU A 203 -13.01 -8.65 -9.03
C GLU A 203 -13.51 -10.09 -9.25
N ASP A 204 -13.12 -11.03 -8.40
CA ASP A 204 -13.53 -12.44 -8.49
C ASP A 204 -14.98 -12.70 -8.01
N LEU A 205 -15.61 -11.73 -7.33
CA LEU A 205 -17.00 -11.87 -6.86
C LEU A 205 -17.98 -11.61 -8.01
N PRO A 206 -18.84 -12.58 -8.38
CA PRO A 206 -19.69 -12.48 -9.57
C PRO A 206 -20.76 -11.38 -9.51
N PHE A 207 -20.98 -10.82 -8.32
CA PHE A 207 -21.96 -9.76 -8.06
C PHE A 207 -21.33 -8.37 -7.92
N VAL A 208 -20.00 -8.24 -8.10
CA VAL A 208 -19.32 -6.95 -8.11
C VAL A 208 -19.16 -6.46 -9.55
N ASP A 209 -19.55 -5.22 -9.80
CA ASP A 209 -19.28 -4.51 -11.05
C ASP A 209 -17.99 -3.69 -10.91
N ALA A 210 -16.91 -4.23 -11.45
CA ALA A 210 -15.60 -3.58 -11.48
C ALA A 210 -15.36 -2.77 -12.77
N SER A 211 -16.33 -2.64 -13.68
CA SER A 211 -16.14 -2.02 -15.00
C SER A 211 -15.68 -0.56 -14.95
N ARG A 212 -15.97 0.13 -13.84
CA ARG A 212 -15.58 1.53 -13.57
C ARG A 212 -14.47 1.65 -12.53
N GLY A 213 -13.86 0.54 -12.13
CA GLY A 213 -12.94 0.46 -11.01
C GLY A 213 -13.65 0.52 -9.65
N PHE A 214 -12.86 0.79 -8.61
CA PHE A 214 -13.26 0.74 -7.22
C PHE A 214 -13.23 2.12 -6.56
N GLY A 215 -14.09 2.30 -5.55
CA GLY A 215 -13.94 3.39 -4.60
C GLY A 215 -12.96 3.01 -3.47
N ALA A 216 -12.31 4.01 -2.87
CA ALA A 216 -11.63 3.86 -1.59
C ALA A 216 -12.03 4.99 -0.63
N ILE A 217 -12.27 4.65 0.64
CA ILE A 217 -12.65 5.62 1.67
C ILE A 217 -11.95 5.30 2.99
N GLY A 218 -11.51 6.34 3.69
CA GLY A 218 -11.00 6.18 5.05
C GLY A 218 -10.82 7.48 5.82
N HIS A 219 -10.63 7.33 7.13
CA HIS A 219 -10.45 8.42 8.08
C HIS A 219 -9.11 8.28 8.82
N SER A 220 -8.38 9.39 8.99
CA SER A 220 -7.06 9.42 9.66
C SER A 220 -6.11 8.40 9.02
N LEU A 221 -5.70 7.36 9.73
CA LEU A 221 -4.92 6.26 9.17
C LEU A 221 -5.54 5.67 7.90
N GLY A 222 -6.85 5.41 7.95
CA GLY A 222 -7.60 4.94 6.80
C GLY A 222 -7.56 5.91 5.61
N GLY A 223 -7.50 7.20 5.90
CA GLY A 223 -7.45 8.25 4.88
C GLY A 223 -6.11 8.25 4.13
N HIS A 224 -4.98 8.18 4.84
CA HIS A 224 -3.68 8.04 4.15
C HIS A 224 -3.57 6.69 3.46
N ASN A 225 -4.08 5.61 4.07
CA ASN A 225 -4.02 4.28 3.47
C ASN A 225 -4.82 4.22 2.16
N SER A 226 -5.94 4.95 2.08
CA SER A 226 -6.72 5.11 0.84
C SER A 226 -5.89 5.80 -0.26
N ILE A 227 -5.19 6.88 0.10
CA ILE A 227 -4.32 7.60 -0.84
C ILE A 227 -3.14 6.72 -1.28
N TYR A 228 -2.42 6.11 -0.35
CA TYR A 228 -1.24 5.32 -0.68
C TYR A 228 -1.58 4.07 -1.50
N THR A 229 -2.72 3.43 -1.22
CA THR A 229 -3.21 2.32 -2.05
C THR A 229 -3.55 2.81 -3.45
N ALA A 230 -4.33 3.90 -3.60
CA ALA A 230 -4.74 4.43 -4.91
C ALA A 230 -3.56 4.92 -5.76
N VAL A 231 -2.49 5.38 -5.13
CA VAL A 231 -1.27 5.80 -5.81
C VAL A 231 -0.51 4.60 -6.43
N LEU A 232 -0.63 3.41 -5.85
CA LEU A 232 0.05 2.19 -6.34
C LEU A 232 -0.88 1.21 -7.08
N ASP A 233 -2.20 1.35 -6.95
CA ASP A 233 -3.20 0.50 -7.62
C ASP A 233 -4.21 1.37 -8.38
N SER A 234 -4.05 1.41 -9.71
CA SER A 234 -4.86 2.25 -10.60
C SER A 234 -6.30 1.78 -10.77
N ARG A 235 -6.69 0.63 -10.20
CA ARG A 235 -8.08 0.19 -10.22
C ARG A 235 -8.96 1.04 -9.30
N ILE A 236 -8.38 1.78 -8.35
CA ILE A 236 -9.12 2.76 -7.55
C ILE A 236 -9.31 4.03 -8.37
N THR A 237 -10.56 4.32 -8.74
CA THR A 237 -10.93 5.46 -9.60
C THR A 237 -11.58 6.60 -8.83
N VAL A 238 -12.05 6.36 -7.61
CA VAL A 238 -12.63 7.37 -6.71
C VAL A 238 -12.04 7.20 -5.31
N LEU A 239 -11.57 8.29 -4.70
CA LEU A 239 -11.03 8.28 -3.35
C LEU A 239 -11.70 9.33 -2.46
N ALA A 240 -11.94 8.99 -1.20
CA ALA A 240 -12.40 9.89 -0.16
C ALA A 240 -11.50 9.75 1.09
N SER A 241 -10.63 10.74 1.31
CA SER A 241 -9.74 10.78 2.48
C SER A 241 -10.20 11.84 3.47
N SER A 242 -10.52 11.43 4.70
CA SER A 242 -10.89 12.34 5.79
C SER A 242 -9.72 12.51 6.75
N CYS A 243 -9.16 13.73 6.82
CA CYS A 243 -8.03 14.09 7.69
C CYS A 243 -6.86 13.08 7.62
N GLY A 244 -6.61 12.51 6.45
CA GLY A 244 -5.61 11.48 6.22
C GLY A 244 -4.46 11.93 5.33
N PHE A 245 -4.30 13.22 5.05
CA PHE A 245 -3.20 13.71 4.23
C PHE A 245 -2.64 14.99 4.83
N ASP A 246 -1.32 15.00 4.98
CA ASP A 246 -0.55 16.15 5.45
C ASP A 246 0.88 16.05 4.91
N SER A 247 1.58 17.17 4.86
CA SER A 247 3.02 17.18 4.59
C SER A 247 3.76 16.52 5.74
N TYR A 248 4.73 15.65 5.45
CA TYR A 248 5.60 15.11 6.51
C TYR A 248 6.35 16.22 7.26
N LEU A 249 6.62 17.37 6.64
CA LEU A 249 7.28 18.48 7.32
C LEU A 249 6.40 19.22 8.30
N ASP A 250 5.09 19.17 8.09
CA ASP A 250 4.13 19.86 8.94
C ASP A 250 3.66 18.94 10.08
N TYR A 251 3.95 17.63 9.98
CA TYR A 251 3.68 16.65 11.02
C TYR A 251 4.40 17.01 12.33
N TYR A 252 3.63 17.53 13.29
CA TYR A 252 4.14 18.08 14.56
C TYR A 252 5.24 19.13 14.34
N ASP A 253 5.00 20.08 13.42
CA ASP A 253 5.92 21.18 13.08
C ASP A 253 7.32 20.69 12.64
N GLY A 254 7.40 19.46 12.14
CA GLY A 254 8.66 18.85 11.70
C GLY A 254 9.60 18.48 12.84
N ASP A 255 9.12 18.44 14.08
CA ASP A 255 9.93 18.17 15.28
C ASP A 255 10.73 16.87 15.15
N GLU A 256 12.06 17.01 15.20
CA GLU A 256 13.05 15.96 14.98
C GLU A 256 12.77 14.70 15.83
N ARG A 257 12.22 14.86 17.03
CA ARG A 257 11.93 13.72 17.92
C ARG A 257 10.93 12.72 17.34
N ASN A 258 10.11 13.15 16.38
CA ASN A 258 9.11 12.31 15.73
C ASN A 258 9.70 11.47 14.59
N TRP A 259 10.94 11.74 14.18
CA TRP A 259 11.62 11.07 13.08
C TRP A 259 12.60 10.00 13.54
N TYR A 260 12.78 9.77 14.84
CA TYR A 260 13.53 8.61 15.33
C TYR A 260 12.78 7.29 15.09
N PHE A 261 13.52 6.21 14.86
CA PHE A 261 12.94 4.87 14.70
C PHE A 261 11.98 4.53 15.84
N GLY A 262 10.78 4.04 15.50
CA GLY A 262 9.74 3.72 16.49
C GLY A 262 8.93 4.93 17.00
N ARG A 263 9.19 6.14 16.51
CA ARG A 263 8.38 7.34 16.75
C ARG A 263 7.59 7.72 15.49
N GLY A 264 6.50 8.48 15.66
CA GLY A 264 5.74 9.07 14.56
C GLY A 264 5.48 8.11 13.40
N TRP A 265 5.86 8.54 12.19
CA TRP A 265 5.77 7.73 10.97
C TRP A 265 6.88 6.67 10.83
N CYS A 266 7.94 6.76 11.64
CA CYS A 266 9.09 5.84 11.65
C CYS A 266 8.83 4.54 12.45
N GLN A 267 7.57 4.26 12.81
CA GLN A 267 7.19 2.99 13.42
C GLN A 267 7.15 1.87 12.37
N ILE A 268 7.42 0.63 12.79
CA ILE A 268 7.36 -0.56 11.91
C ILE A 268 6.00 -0.67 11.19
N ARG A 269 4.89 -0.38 11.88
CA ARG A 269 3.54 -0.38 11.29
C ARG A 269 3.34 0.67 10.19
N TYR A 270 4.19 1.69 10.13
CA TYR A 270 4.14 2.77 9.15
C TYR A 270 5.33 2.65 8.20
N MET A 271 6.36 3.49 8.32
CA MET A 271 7.48 3.61 7.38
C MET A 271 8.81 3.81 8.16
N PRO A 272 9.43 2.74 8.66
CA PRO A 272 10.61 2.84 9.53
C PRO A 272 11.82 3.52 8.88
N ARG A 273 11.93 3.54 7.55
CA ARG A 273 13.05 4.18 6.83
C ARG A 273 13.00 5.71 6.83
N LEU A 274 11.93 6.33 7.31
CA LEU A 274 11.87 7.79 7.49
C LEU A 274 12.79 8.28 8.63
N SER A 275 13.41 7.38 9.39
CA SER A 275 14.36 7.72 10.45
C SER A 275 15.81 7.80 10.03
N ASN A 276 16.09 7.68 8.73
CA ASN A 276 17.45 7.62 8.18
C ASN A 276 17.81 8.91 7.45
#